data_AF-A0A9E8ZBH0-F1
#
_entry.id   AF-A0A9E8ZBH0-F1
#
_cell.length_a   1.000
_cell.length_b   1.000
_cell.length_c   1.000
_cell.angle_alpha   90.00
_cell.angle_beta   90.00
_cell.angle_gamma   90.00
#
_symmetry.space_group_name_H-M   'P 1'
#
loop_
_entity.id
_entity.type
_entity.pdbx_description
1 polymer ?
#
loop_
_entity_poly.entity_id
_entity_poly.type
_entity_poly.pdbx_seq_one_letter_code
_entity_poly.pdbx_strand_id
1 'polypeptide(L)' 'MVLQEAVHHAGKMHKIPCAKCQFFTGNYQLKCTVHPSIALSEAAIDCPDYRSASEFYPSTLNDSVNEKEPVHANTL' A
#
# COMPACT_ATOMS: atom_id res chain seq x y z
N MET A 1 10.59 -27.81 -13.67
CA MET A 1 10.61 -26.47 -14.27
C MET A 1 9.92 -25.53 -13.29
N VAL A 2 10.67 -24.74 -12.49
CA VAL A 2 10.10 -23.94 -11.38
C VAL A 2 10.18 -22.43 -11.66
N LEU A 3 11.06 -22.03 -12.60
CA LEU A 3 11.36 -20.63 -12.87
C LEU A 3 10.20 -19.89 -13.57
N GLN A 4 9.55 -20.51 -14.55
CA GLN A 4 8.43 -19.89 -15.28
C GLN A 4 7.23 -19.61 -14.38
N GLU A 5 6.93 -20.54 -13.46
CA GLU A 5 5.85 -20.39 -12.49
C GLU A 5 6.15 -19.26 -11.49
N ALA A 6 7.39 -19.17 -11.00
CA ALA A 6 7.82 -18.07 -10.15
C ALA A 6 7.69 -16.70 -10.83
N VAL A 7 8.08 -16.60 -12.10
CA VAL A 7 7.95 -15.35 -12.90
C VAL A 7 6.48 -14.99 -13.10
N HIS A 8 5.63 -15.96 -13.43
CA HIS A 8 4.20 -15.73 -13.62
C HIS A 8 3.53 -15.27 -12.31
N HIS A 9 3.86 -15.91 -11.19
CA HIS A 9 3.34 -15.54 -9.88
C HIS A 9 3.81 -14.12 -9.47
N ALA A 10 5.09 -13.80 -9.67
CA ALA A 10 5.58 -12.43 -9.45
C ALA A 10 4.82 -11.40 -10.32
N GLY A 11 4.53 -11.72 -11.57
CA GLY A 11 3.72 -10.88 -12.45
C GLY A 11 2.31 -10.63 -11.91
N LYS A 12 1.68 -11.65 -11.30
CA LYS A 12 0.37 -11.52 -10.66
C LYS A 12 0.42 -10.66 -9.40
N MET A 13 1.45 -10.83 -8.56
CA MET A 13 1.64 -10.01 -7.36
C MET A 13 1.82 -8.51 -7.67
N HIS A 14 2.49 -8.16 -8.78
CA HIS A 14 2.65 -6.76 -9.19
C HIS A 14 1.32 -6.08 -9.58
N LYS A 15 0.25 -6.84 -9.81
CA LYS A 15 -1.09 -6.29 -10.04
C LYS A 15 -1.78 -5.82 -8.75
N ILE A 16 -1.27 -6.21 -7.58
CA ILE A 16 -1.86 -5.82 -6.29
C ILE A 16 -1.55 -4.32 -6.04
N PRO A 17 -2.57 -3.46 -5.89
CA PRO A 17 -2.36 -2.01 -5.86
C PRO A 17 -2.06 -1.47 -4.45
N CYS A 18 -2.14 -2.31 -3.40
CA CYS A 18 -2.10 -1.90 -1.99
C CYS A 18 -0.91 -1.00 -1.64
N ALA A 19 0.30 -1.29 -2.14
CA ALA A 19 1.50 -0.50 -1.81
C ALA A 19 1.42 0.98 -2.26
N LYS A 20 0.50 1.31 -3.18
CA LYS A 20 0.26 2.67 -3.69
C LYS A 20 -1.08 3.24 -3.21
N CYS A 21 -1.77 2.55 -2.32
CA CYS A 21 -3.11 2.90 -1.86
C CYS A 21 -3.04 3.85 -0.66
N GLN A 22 -3.89 4.87 -0.60
CA GLN A 22 -3.95 5.84 0.51
C GLN A 22 -4.26 5.18 1.87
N PHE A 23 -5.01 4.08 1.86
CA PHE A 23 -5.42 3.33 3.06
C PHE A 23 -4.39 2.29 3.54
N PHE A 24 -3.27 2.16 2.84
CA PHE A 24 -2.21 1.22 3.21
C PHE A 24 -1.34 1.80 4.32
N THR A 25 -1.15 1.03 5.39
CA THR A 25 -0.45 1.51 6.60
C THR A 25 1.01 1.04 6.68
N GLY A 26 1.39 0.03 5.88
CA GLY A 26 2.68 -0.64 6.00
C GLY A 26 2.86 -1.50 7.26
N ASN A 27 1.86 -1.56 8.16
CA ASN A 27 1.95 -2.35 9.39
C ASN A 27 1.44 -3.80 9.16
N TYR A 28 2.20 -4.79 9.60
CA TYR A 28 1.84 -6.21 9.46
C TYR A 28 0.54 -6.58 10.22
N GLN A 29 0.26 -5.90 11.34
CA GLN A 29 -0.93 -6.15 12.17
C GLN A 29 -2.19 -5.57 11.53
N LEU A 30 -2.06 -4.46 10.80
CA LEU A 30 -3.19 -3.74 10.21
C LEU A 30 -2.81 -3.19 8.84
N LYS A 31 -2.63 -4.08 7.86
CA LYS A 31 -2.09 -3.75 6.53
C LYS A 31 -2.88 -2.66 5.79
N CYS A 32 -4.21 -2.66 5.92
CA CYS A 32 -5.12 -1.70 5.30
C CYS A 32 -6.23 -1.34 6.29
N THR A 33 -6.63 -0.09 6.33
CA THR A 33 -7.68 0.38 7.25
C THR A 33 -9.09 0.02 6.80
N VAL A 34 -9.31 -0.18 5.49
CA VAL A 34 -10.62 -0.56 4.91
C VAL A 34 -10.77 -2.08 4.82
N HIS A 35 -9.71 -2.75 4.34
CA HIS A 35 -9.71 -4.19 4.05
C HIS A 35 -8.48 -4.90 4.64
N PRO A 36 -8.36 -4.99 5.98
CA PRO A 36 -7.16 -5.51 6.64
C PRO A 36 -6.87 -6.98 6.32
N SER A 37 -7.92 -7.79 6.08
CA SER A 37 -7.80 -9.25 5.87
C SER A 37 -7.28 -9.63 4.48
N ILE A 38 -7.60 -8.84 3.44
CA ILE A 38 -7.24 -9.16 2.05
C ILE A 38 -6.07 -8.34 1.50
N ALA A 39 -5.62 -7.32 2.23
CA ALA A 39 -4.51 -6.47 1.80
C ALA A 39 -3.22 -7.27 1.56
N LEU A 40 -2.48 -6.90 0.50
CA LEU A 40 -1.26 -7.58 0.03
C LEU A 40 -1.48 -9.05 -0.41
N SER A 41 -2.71 -9.41 -0.78
CA SER A 41 -3.03 -10.72 -1.36
C SER A 41 -3.58 -10.58 -2.79
N GLU A 42 -3.64 -11.69 -3.52
CA GLU A 42 -4.20 -11.73 -4.87
C GLU A 42 -5.68 -11.29 -4.93
N ALA A 43 -6.43 -11.45 -3.82
CA ALA A 43 -7.82 -10.99 -3.72
C ALA A 43 -7.96 -9.47 -3.80
N ALA A 44 -6.86 -8.71 -3.64
CA ALA A 44 -6.85 -7.25 -3.71
C ALA A 44 -6.48 -6.68 -5.09
N ILE A 45 -6.24 -7.50 -6.12
CA ILE A 45 -5.84 -7.04 -7.46
C ILE A 45 -6.80 -5.99 -8.04
N ASP A 46 -8.10 -6.19 -7.86
CA ASP A 46 -9.14 -5.26 -8.32
C ASP A 46 -9.88 -4.63 -7.13
N CYS A 47 -9.14 -4.22 -6.09
CA CYS A 47 -9.71 -3.65 -4.87
C CYS A 47 -10.64 -2.46 -5.18
N PRO A 48 -11.95 -2.53 -4.86
CA PRO A 48 -12.92 -1.48 -5.21
C PRO A 48 -12.68 -0.17 -4.48
N ASP A 49 -12.02 -0.23 -3.31
CA ASP A 49 -11.71 0.92 -2.47
C ASP A 49 -10.33 1.52 -2.75
N TYR A 50 -9.65 1.08 -3.82
CA TYR A 50 -8.35 1.64 -4.18
C TYR A 50 -8.45 3.16 -4.43
N ARG A 51 -7.55 3.89 -3.79
CA ARG A 51 -7.33 5.34 -3.97
C ARG A 51 -5.84 5.57 -4.03
N SER A 52 -5.34 6.25 -5.08
CA SER A 52 -3.91 6.46 -5.21
C SER A 52 -3.42 7.49 -4.18
N ALA A 53 -2.32 7.18 -3.49
CA ALA A 53 -1.74 8.12 -2.52
C ALA A 53 -1.26 9.44 -3.17
N SER A 54 -0.91 9.39 -4.47
CA SER A 54 -0.46 10.56 -5.24
C SER A 54 -1.58 11.54 -5.60
N GLU A 55 -2.85 11.10 -5.69
CA GLU A 55 -3.98 11.99 -6.00
C GLU A 55 -4.31 12.96 -4.85
N PHE A 56 -3.84 12.68 -3.64
CA PHE A 56 -4.16 13.49 -2.45
C PHE A 56 -3.12 14.58 -2.14
N TYR A 57 -1.94 14.53 -2.74
CA TYR A 57 -0.95 15.61 -2.68
C TYR A 57 -0.89 16.32 -4.04
N PRO A 58 -1.61 17.44 -4.23
CA PRO A 58 -1.32 18.31 -5.37
C PRO A 58 0.14 18.75 -5.29
N SER A 59 0.86 18.59 -6.39
CA SER A 59 2.29 18.86 -6.56
C SER A 59 2.71 20.33 -6.39
N THR A 60 1.93 21.13 -5.69
CA THR A 60 2.23 22.53 -5.33
C THR A 60 2.78 22.68 -3.92
N LEU A 61 3.00 21.59 -3.16
CA LEU A 61 3.68 21.60 -1.85
C LEU A 61 5.07 20.95 -1.96
N ASN A 62 5.94 21.52 -2.79
CA ASN A 62 7.34 21.09 -2.94
C ASN A 62 8.35 22.05 -2.28
N ASP A 63 7.92 22.89 -1.34
CA ASP A 63 8.85 23.68 -0.54
C ASP A 63 8.55 23.49 0.95
N SER A 64 9.49 22.83 1.64
CA SER A 64 9.62 22.81 3.11
C SER A 64 8.74 21.85 3.93
N VAL A 65 8.86 20.54 3.75
CA VAL A 65 8.69 19.62 4.91
C VAL A 65 9.85 18.63 4.93
N ASN A 66 10.94 19.06 5.55
CA ASN A 66 12.00 18.20 6.04
C ASN A 66 11.57 17.72 7.44
N GLU A 67 10.66 16.75 7.52
CA GLU A 67 10.25 16.15 8.79
C GLU A 67 10.21 14.63 8.64
N LYS A 68 11.35 14.01 8.96
CA LYS A 68 11.31 12.74 9.69
C LYS A 68 10.52 13.00 10.97
N GLU A 69 9.34 12.43 11.12
CA GLU A 69 8.83 12.11 12.46
C GLU A 69 8.09 10.76 12.44
N PRO A 70 8.40 9.84 13.38
CA PRO A 70 7.82 8.51 13.45
C PRO A 70 6.43 8.54 14.09
N VAL A 71 5.46 7.87 13.48
CA VAL A 71 4.18 7.51 14.15
C VAL A 71 4.48 6.44 15.20
N HIS A 72 4.83 6.88 16.40
CA HIS A 72 4.56 6.14 17.63
C HIS A 72 3.56 6.96 18.42
N ALA A 73 2.29 6.61 18.26
CA ALA A 73 1.20 7.19 19.03
C ALA A 73 1.37 6.79 20.50
N ASN A 74 1.58 7.79 21.36
CA ASN A 74 1.44 7.66 22.80
C ASN A 74 0.02 7.17 23.13
N THR A 75 -0.10 6.20 24.02
CA THR A 75 -1.34 5.97 24.77
C THR A 75 -0.97 5.72 26.22
N LEU A 76 -1.28 6.76 27.03
CA LEU A 76 -1.53 6.84 28.48
C LEU A 76 -0.65 6.03 29.45
#